data_AF-A0A843FWS2-F1
#
_entry.id   AF-A0A843FWS2-F1
#
_cell.length_a   1.000
_cell.length_b   1.000
_cell.length_c   1.000
_cell.angle_alpha   90.00
_cell.angle_beta   90.00
_cell.angle_gamma   90.00
#
_symmetry.space_group_name_H-M   'P 1'
#
loop_
_entity.id
_entity.type
_entity.pdbx_description
1 polymer ?
#
loop_
_entity_poly.entity_id
_entity_poly.type
_entity_poly.pdbx_seq_one_letter_code
_entity_poly.pdbx_strand_id
1 'polypeptide(L)'
;IPSSITWWYDAPAGDITWVAVKMLYWLFWLDILLAISNALPAYPFDGGFLFEGGINWLLEKLGIKDVERRKKMSNSISSSITTVTLMMFFLVILTFLI
;
A
#
# COMPACT_ATOMS: atom_id res chain seq x y z
N ILE A 1 -33.20 4.40 -22.53
CA ILE A 1 -33.07 3.03 -22.02
C ILE A 1 -34.40 2.32 -22.30
N PRO A 2 -34.43 1.11 -22.89
CA PRO A 2 -35.68 0.38 -23.13
C PRO A 2 -36.48 0.15 -21.82
N SER A 3 -37.80 0.30 -21.87
CA SER A 3 -38.70 0.17 -20.71
C SER A 3 -38.69 -1.22 -20.06
N SER A 4 -38.21 -2.24 -20.78
CA SER A 4 -38.06 -3.61 -20.26
C SER A 4 -36.96 -3.76 -19.20
N ILE A 5 -36.03 -2.81 -19.12
CA ILE A 5 -34.87 -2.87 -18.20
C ILE A 5 -34.80 -1.68 -17.24
N THR A 6 -35.75 -0.74 -17.28
CA THR A 6 -35.74 0.44 -16.39
C THR A 6 -35.86 0.07 -14.91
N TRP A 7 -36.53 -1.04 -14.59
CA TRP A 7 -36.67 -1.55 -13.23
C TRP A 7 -35.33 -1.99 -12.59
N TRP A 8 -34.27 -2.24 -13.37
CA TRP A 8 -32.91 -2.50 -12.83
C TRP A 8 -32.28 -1.26 -12.19
N TYR A 9 -32.77 -0.07 -12.55
CA TYR A 9 -32.25 1.21 -12.06
C TYR A 9 -33.14 1.81 -10.96
N ASP A 10 -34.32 1.23 -10.71
CA ASP A 10 -35.17 1.57 -9.58
C ASP A 10 -34.57 0.99 -8.29
N ALA A 11 -33.89 1.85 -7.55
CA ALA A 11 -33.38 1.52 -6.23
C ALA A 11 -34.36 2.00 -5.14
N PRO A 12 -34.51 1.26 -4.02
CA PRO A 12 -35.19 1.78 -2.84
C PRO A 12 -34.57 3.13 -2.45
N ALA A 13 -35.36 4.14 -2.09
CA ALA A 13 -34.90 5.52 -1.82
C ALA A 13 -34.26 6.26 -3.01
N GLY A 14 -34.45 5.79 -4.26
CA GLY A 14 -34.08 6.49 -5.49
C GLY A 14 -32.58 6.81 -5.57
N ASP A 15 -32.26 8.07 -5.90
CA ASP A 15 -30.89 8.53 -6.12
C ASP A 15 -29.96 8.37 -4.90
N ILE A 16 -30.50 8.37 -3.68
CA ILE A 16 -29.71 8.24 -2.45
C ILE A 16 -28.97 6.91 -2.42
N THR A 17 -29.63 5.82 -2.84
CA THR A 17 -29.00 4.49 -2.87
C THR A 17 -27.86 4.45 -3.86
N TRP A 18 -28.01 5.07 -5.04
CA TRP A 18 -26.94 5.15 -6.01
C TRP A 18 -25.76 5.99 -5.51
N VAL A 19 -26.01 7.07 -4.77
CA VAL A 19 -24.95 7.83 -4.11
C VAL A 19 -24.24 7.00 -3.05
N ALA A 20 -24.97 6.29 -2.19
CA ALA A 20 -24.40 5.42 -1.16
C ALA A 20 -23.54 4.30 -1.75
N VAL A 21 -24.04 3.61 -2.79
CA VAL A 21 -23.30 2.56 -3.49
C VAL A 21 -22.02 3.12 -4.12
N LYS A 22 -22.08 4.30 -4.75
CA LYS A 22 -20.89 4.97 -5.29
C LYS A 22 -19.88 5.30 -4.20
N MET A 23 -20.32 5.79 -3.04
CA MET A 23 -19.43 6.08 -1.91
C MET A 23 -18.76 4.82 -1.38
N LEU A 24 -19.52 3.73 -1.16
CA LEU A 24 -18.98 2.45 -0.71
C LEU A 24 -18.00 1.86 -1.71
N TYR A 25 -18.30 1.95 -3.01
CA TYR A 25 -17.39 1.53 -4.07
C TYR A 25 -16.06 2.27 -3.98
N TRP A 26 -16.08 3.60 -3.87
CA TRP A 26 -14.86 4.39 -3.77
C TRP A 26 -14.09 4.15 -2.47
N LEU A 27 -14.79 4.09 -1.33
CA LEU A 27 -14.16 3.78 -0.04
C LEU A 27 -13.44 2.45 -0.07
N PHE A 28 -14.09 1.40 -0.58
CA PHE A 28 -13.50 0.08 -0.70
C PHE A 28 -12.18 0.09 -1.49
N TRP A 29 -12.15 0.75 -2.66
CA TRP A 29 -10.93 0.82 -3.46
C TRP A 29 -9.85 1.71 -2.87
N LEU A 30 -10.24 2.82 -2.23
CA LEU A 30 -9.30 3.71 -1.54
C LEU A 30 -8.65 3.01 -0.35
N ASP A 31 -9.40 2.24 0.43
CA ASP A 31 -8.87 1.45 1.55
C ASP A 31 -7.89 0.37 1.07
N ILE A 32 -8.18 -0.31 -0.03
CA ILE A 32 -7.24 -1.26 -0.65
C ILE A 32 -5.97 -0.56 -1.09
N LEU A 33 -6.09 0.57 -1.80
CA LEU A 33 -4.93 1.35 -2.26
C LEU A 33 -4.10 1.85 -1.08
N LEU A 34 -4.75 2.33 -0.02
CA LEU A 34 -4.12 2.79 1.21
C LEU A 34 -3.37 1.65 1.90
N ALA A 35 -4.00 0.48 2.03
CA ALA A 35 -3.37 -0.69 2.64
C ALA A 35 -2.14 -1.15 1.85
N ILE A 36 -2.22 -1.21 0.52
CA ILE A 36 -1.09 -1.56 -0.35
C ILE A 36 0.03 -0.53 -0.20
N SER A 37 -0.29 0.76 -0.21
CA SER A 37 0.69 1.84 -0.09
C SER A 37 1.40 1.80 1.27
N ASN A 38 0.65 1.56 2.35
CA ASN A 38 1.22 1.43 3.69
C ASN A 38 2.06 0.16 3.85
N ALA A 39 1.80 -0.91 3.09
CA ALA A 39 2.56 -2.15 3.14
C ALA A 39 3.90 -2.10 2.38
N LEU A 40 4.21 -0.99 1.69
CA LEU A 40 5.46 -0.85 0.94
C LEU A 40 6.70 -0.80 1.86
N PRO A 41 7.83 -1.42 1.47
CA PRO A 41 9.06 -1.44 2.27
C PRO A 41 9.84 -0.11 2.13
N ALA A 42 9.21 1.00 2.49
CA ALA A 42 9.79 2.34 2.40
C ALA A 42 9.32 3.22 3.56
N TYR A 43 10.23 3.92 4.24
CA TYR A 43 9.83 4.95 5.20
C TYR A 43 9.19 6.16 4.50
N PRO A 44 8.11 6.76 5.04
CA PRO A 44 7.52 6.53 6.36
C PRO A 44 6.39 5.48 6.43
N PHE A 45 6.15 4.69 5.37
CA PHE A 45 5.09 3.68 5.35
C PHE A 45 5.34 2.55 6.37
N ASP A 46 4.26 2.01 6.94
CA ASP A 46 4.31 0.95 7.97
C ASP A 46 5.12 -0.29 7.51
N GLY A 47 5.07 -0.61 6.22
CA GLY A 47 5.80 -1.70 5.60
C GLY A 47 7.32 -1.54 5.69
N GLY A 48 7.84 -0.30 5.78
CA GLY A 48 9.26 -0.05 6.02
C GLY A 48 9.71 -0.56 7.39
N PHE A 49 8.92 -0.30 8.43
CA PHE A 49 9.19 -0.78 9.78
C PHE A 49 8.98 -2.30 9.91
N LEU A 50 7.91 -2.83 9.29
CA LEU A 50 7.68 -4.28 9.25
C LEU A 50 8.83 -5.01 8.53
N PHE A 51 9.32 -4.44 7.43
CA PHE A 51 10.45 -4.96 6.68
C PHE A 51 11.75 -4.94 7.50
N GLU A 52 12.05 -3.83 8.20
CA GLU A 52 13.18 -3.75 9.15
C GLU A 52 13.10 -4.82 10.25
N GLY A 53 11.91 -5.03 10.82
CA GLY A 53 11.69 -6.11 11.79
C GLY A 53 11.97 -7.49 11.19
N GLY A 54 11.50 -7.74 9.97
CA GLY A 54 11.72 -8.99 9.24
C GLY A 54 13.20 -9.25 8.93
N ILE A 55 13.95 -8.22 8.51
CA ILE A 55 15.40 -8.32 8.29
C ILE A 55 16.12 -8.60 9.61
N ASN A 56 15.77 -7.90 10.69
CA ASN A 56 16.35 -8.16 12.01
C ASN A 56 16.11 -9.62 12.45
N TRP A 57 14.89 -10.15 12.30
CA TRP A 57 14.58 -11.55 12.58
C TRP A 57 15.37 -12.53 11.70
N LEU A 58 15.53 -12.23 10.41
CA LEU A 58 16.30 -13.06 9.50
C LEU A 58 17.79 -13.11 9.88
N LEU A 59 18.39 -11.96 10.20
CA LEU A 59 19.79 -11.86 10.62
C LEU A 59 20.05 -12.61 11.93
N GLU A 60 19.07 -12.60 12.85
CA GLU A 60 19.13 -13.40 14.07
C GLU A 60 19.17 -14.90 13.75
N LYS A 61 18.30 -15.35 12.85
CA LYS A 61 18.23 -16.76 12.41
C LYS A 61 19.50 -17.20 11.67
N LEU A 62 20.20 -16.28 11.01
CA LEU A 62 21.50 -16.52 10.36
C LEU A 62 22.69 -16.54 11.34
N GLY A 63 22.47 -16.36 12.64
CA GLY A 63 23.49 -16.52 13.67
C GLY A 63 24.21 -15.23 14.06
N ILE A 64 23.72 -14.05 13.62
CA ILE A 64 24.23 -12.76 14.09
C ILE A 64 23.66 -12.48 15.49
N LYS A 65 24.43 -12.86 16.52
CA LYS A 65 24.05 -12.74 17.93
C LYS A 65 24.19 -11.32 18.49
N ASP A 66 25.04 -10.50 17.88
CA ASP A 66 25.24 -9.11 18.29
C ASP A 66 24.03 -8.25 17.89
N VAL A 67 23.27 -7.81 18.90
CA VAL A 67 22.05 -7.04 18.75
C VAL A 67 22.30 -5.67 18.12
N GLU A 68 23.40 -5.01 18.49
CA GLU A 68 23.71 -3.66 18.00
C GLU A 68 24.15 -3.72 16.53
N ARG A 69 25.02 -4.69 16.21
CA ARG A 69 25.42 -4.96 14.82
C ARG A 69 24.21 -5.33 13.97
N ARG A 70 23.31 -6.17 14.48
CA ARG A 70 22.10 -6.59 13.76
C ARG A 70 21.14 -5.44 13.50
N LYS A 71 20.90 -4.59 14.50
CA LYS A 71 20.06 -3.39 14.35
C LYS A 71 20.65 -2.42 13.33
N LYS A 72 21.97 -2.18 13.39
CA LYS A 72 22.66 -1.33 12.42
C LYS A 72 22.56 -1.88 10.99
N MET A 73 22.77 -3.19 10.82
CA MET A 73 22.61 -3.86 9.53
C MET A 73 21.17 -3.78 9.02
N SER A 74 20.18 -4.05 9.88
CA SER A 74 18.76 -3.97 9.51
C SER A 74 18.40 -2.56 9.05
N ASN A 75 18.77 -1.54 9.81
CA ASN A 75 18.54 -0.14 9.46
C ASN A 75 19.20 0.24 8.13
N SER A 76 20.44 -0.18 7.90
CA SER A 76 21.13 0.09 6.65
C SER A 76 20.43 -0.58 5.46
N ILE A 77 20.03 -1.85 5.60
CA ILE A 77 19.31 -2.60 4.55
C ILE A 77 17.95 -1.96 4.27
N SER A 78 17.15 -1.68 5.29
CA SER A 78 15.83 -1.05 5.16
C SER A 78 15.92 0.35 4.56
N SER A 79 16.93 1.14 4.93
CA SER A 79 17.16 2.46 4.34
C SER A 79 17.53 2.37 2.86
N SER A 80 18.42 1.45 2.48
CA SER A 80 18.75 1.22 1.07
C SER A 80 17.53 0.80 0.25
N ILE A 81 16.69 -0.10 0.80
CA ILE A 81 15.48 -0.56 0.12
C ILE A 81 14.42 0.55 0.03
N THR A 82 14.32 1.39 1.06
CA THR A 82 13.50 2.61 1.00
C THR A 82 13.95 3.50 -0.15
N THR A 83 15.26 3.78 -0.26
CA THR A 83 15.80 4.62 -1.34
C THR A 83 15.51 4.03 -2.71
N VAL A 84 15.74 2.73 -2.91
CA VAL A 84 15.46 2.05 -4.19
C VAL A 84 13.97 2.12 -4.53
N THR A 85 13.09 1.86 -3.55
CA THR A 85 11.64 1.90 -3.73
C THR A 85 11.19 3.29 -4.15
N LEU A 86 11.62 4.35 -3.44
CA LEU A 86 11.29 5.74 -3.79
C LEU A 86 11.87 6.15 -5.16
N MET A 87 13.09 5.70 -5.49
CA MET A 87 13.69 5.94 -6.80
C MET A 87 12.87 5.28 -7.92
N MET A 88 12.39 4.05 -7.72
CA MET A 88 11.51 3.39 -8.70
C MET A 88 10.22 4.16 -8.91
N PHE A 89 9.56 4.63 -7.83
CA PHE A 89 8.37 5.48 -7.96
C PHE A 89 8.66 6.76 -8.72
N PHE A 90 9.77 7.43 -8.41
CA PHE A 90 10.18 8.63 -9.13
C PHE A 90 10.40 8.37 -10.63
N LEU A 91 11.06 7.27 -10.99
CA LEU A 91 11.29 6.90 -12.39
C LEU A 91 9.98 6.58 -13.13
N VAL A 92 9.05 5.88 -12.48
CA VAL A 92 7.73 5.60 -13.06
C VAL A 92 6.99 6.91 -13.33
N ILE A 93 6.95 7.82 -12.35
CA ILE A 93 6.32 9.14 -12.50
C ILE A 93 6.99 9.92 -13.63
N LEU A 94 8.33 9.95 -13.66
CA LEU A 94 9.09 10.63 -14.72
C LEU A 94 8.74 10.08 -16.11
N THR A 95 8.58 8.76 -16.24
CA THR A 95 8.21 8.11 -17.50
C THR A 95 6.83 8.54 -18.00
N PHE A 96 5.89 8.87 -17.10
CA PHE A 96 4.58 9.40 -17.49
C PHE A 96 4.60 10.89 -17.83
N LEU A 97 5.64 11.62 -17.42
CA LEU A 97 5.78 13.06 -17.65
C LEU A 97 6.52 13.40 -18.96
N ILE A 98 7.34 12.47 -19.47
CA ILE A 98 8.10 12.59 -20.72
C ILE A 98 7.29 11.96 -21.86
#